data_AF-A0A2V2RYR9-F1
#
_entry.id   AF-A0A2V2RYR9-F1
#
_cell.length_a   1.000
_cell.length_b   1.000
_cell.length_c   1.000
_cell.angle_alpha   90.00
_cell.angle_beta   90.00
_cell.angle_gamma   90.00
#
_symmetry.space_group_name_H-M   'P 1'
#
loop_
_entity.id
_entity.type
_entity.pdbx_description
1 polymer ?
#
loop_
_entity_poly.entity_id
_entity_poly.type
_entity_poly.pdbx_seq_one_letter_code
_entity_poly.pdbx_strand_id
1 'polypeptide(L)'
;MTLLRWIAANRKKTLLTAVVLIAVLGGITWEIVRVREPVYQGKPLTYWLERYTCSPEISPITPVDEWSEMVEKAQRESETAILALGTNAIPHLLKLAAESDHNGKIEQTLMSGFVNRMAYRLGLWSKYDIYVMKGYLRKPRDDRKLSAMGFQVLGPVAKPAIPELLRLLETGDSGIRVIAAFSLAHVVGNAEQVQAAFKKHALSDPDKGVRHDCAVYAESLNVVPASNSEFQPE
;
A
#
# COMPACT_ATOMS: atom_id res chain seq x y z
N MET A 1 -14.63 -61.11 19.46
CA MET A 1 -15.88 -60.34 19.20
C MET A 1 -16.01 -59.05 20.03
N THR A 2 -14.90 -58.51 20.57
CA THR A 2 -14.88 -57.34 21.47
C THR A 2 -14.38 -56.07 20.78
N LEU A 3 -13.39 -56.20 19.87
CA LEU A 3 -12.81 -55.06 19.13
C LEU A 3 -13.84 -54.36 18.22
N LEU A 4 -14.61 -55.12 17.45
CA LEU A 4 -15.62 -54.57 16.53
C LEU A 4 -16.80 -53.88 17.26
N ARG A 5 -17.18 -54.37 18.46
CA ARG A 5 -18.21 -53.75 19.30
C ARG A 5 -17.72 -52.46 19.96
N TRP A 6 -16.46 -52.40 20.36
CA TRP A 6 -15.84 -51.18 20.88
C TRP A 6 -15.70 -50.10 19.80
N ILE A 7 -15.26 -50.49 18.59
CA ILE A 7 -15.19 -49.60 17.43
C ILE A 7 -16.58 -49.06 17.08
N ALA A 8 -17.63 -49.89 17.10
CA ALA A 8 -19.00 -49.46 16.85
C ALA A 8 -19.56 -48.53 17.94
N ALA A 9 -19.26 -48.79 19.22
CA ALA A 9 -19.72 -47.97 20.34
C ALA A 9 -19.04 -46.58 20.39
N ASN A 10 -17.76 -46.51 20.01
CA ASN A 10 -17.00 -45.26 20.03
C ASN A 10 -16.93 -44.54 18.68
N ARG A 11 -17.43 -45.12 17.58
CA ARG A 11 -17.37 -44.54 16.23
C ARG A 11 -17.81 -43.07 16.18
N LYS A 12 -18.89 -42.72 16.88
CA LYS A 12 -19.38 -41.34 16.99
C LYS A 12 -18.40 -40.42 17.72
N LYS A 13 -17.77 -40.90 18.80
CA LYS A 13 -16.75 -40.15 19.55
C LYS A 13 -15.47 -39.97 18.73
N THR A 14 -15.03 -41.01 18.01
CA THR A 14 -13.85 -40.95 17.14
C THR A 14 -14.06 -40.00 15.96
N LEU A 15 -15.26 -40.01 15.37
CA LEU A 15 -15.64 -39.05 14.32
C LEU A 15 -15.68 -37.62 14.85
N LEU A 16 -16.24 -37.41 16.05
CA LEU A 16 -16.30 -36.08 16.67
C LEU A 16 -14.91 -35.52 16.95
N THR A 17 -14.00 -36.35 17.50
CA THR A 17 -12.60 -35.94 17.73
C THR A 17 -11.86 -35.62 16.44
N ALA A 18 -12.09 -36.39 15.37
CA ALA A 18 -11.47 -36.12 14.07
C ALA A 18 -11.95 -34.78 13.47
N VAL A 19 -13.26 -34.49 13.56
CA VAL A 19 -13.82 -33.21 13.09
C VAL A 19 -13.25 -32.03 13.87
N VAL A 20 -13.13 -32.14 15.20
CA VAL A 20 -12.52 -31.09 16.03
C VAL A 20 -11.05 -30.86 15.66
N LEU A 21 -10.28 -31.92 15.45
CA LEU A 21 -8.88 -31.80 15.02
C LEU A 21 -8.76 -31.13 13.65
N ILE A 22 -9.63 -31.47 12.70
CA ILE A 22 -9.66 -30.83 11.38
C ILE A 22 -10.04 -29.35 11.51
N ALA A 23 -11.02 -29.01 12.35
CA ALA A 23 -11.41 -27.62 12.59
C ALA A 23 -10.28 -26.81 13.26
N VAL A 24 -9.58 -27.40 14.23
CA VAL A 24 -8.42 -26.76 14.89
C VAL A 24 -7.27 -26.59 13.92
N LEU A 25 -6.91 -27.62 13.15
CA LEU A 25 -5.87 -27.55 12.12
C LEU A 25 -6.25 -26.55 11.02
N GLY A 26 -7.52 -26.51 10.62
CA GLY A 26 -8.05 -25.53 9.68
C GLY A 26 -7.95 -24.11 10.23
N GLY A 27 -8.29 -23.90 11.50
CA GLY A 27 -8.16 -22.61 12.19
C GLY A 27 -6.70 -22.17 12.35
N ILE A 28 -5.79 -23.08 12.68
CA ILE A 28 -4.34 -22.82 12.76
C ILE A 28 -3.79 -22.50 11.37
N THR A 29 -4.17 -23.27 10.35
CA THR A 29 -3.75 -23.03 8.96
C THR A 29 -4.29 -21.68 8.47
N TRP A 30 -5.54 -21.34 8.78
CA TRP A 30 -6.15 -20.05 8.48
C TRP A 30 -5.42 -18.89 9.17
N GLU A 31 -4.99 -19.05 10.43
CA GLU A 31 -4.21 -18.05 11.17
C GLU A 31 -2.76 -17.91 10.68
N ILE A 32 -2.17 -18.97 10.10
CA ILE A 32 -0.84 -18.93 9.48
C ILE A 32 -0.90 -18.30 8.08
N VAL A 33 -1.99 -18.54 7.33
CA VAL A 33 -2.19 -18.00 5.97
C VAL A 33 -2.71 -16.56 5.99
N ARG A 34 -3.33 -16.10 7.08
CA ARG A 34 -3.61 -14.67 7.29
C ARG A 34 -2.31 -13.89 7.11
N VAL A 35 -2.30 -12.97 6.14
CA VAL A 35 -1.15 -12.13 5.81
C VAL A 35 -0.73 -11.34 7.05
N ARG A 36 0.23 -11.89 7.80
CA ARG A 36 0.88 -11.19 8.90
C ARG A 36 1.84 -10.19 8.29
N GLU A 37 1.82 -8.99 8.83
CA GLU A 37 2.75 -7.96 8.44
C GLU A 37 4.19 -8.45 8.68
N PRO A 38 5.07 -8.36 7.68
CA PRO A 38 6.42 -8.88 7.82
C PRO A 38 7.24 -7.94 8.71
N VAL A 39 8.15 -8.53 9.49
CA VAL A 39 8.86 -7.85 10.58
C VAL A 39 10.37 -7.92 10.34
N TYR A 40 11.04 -6.77 10.45
CA TYR A 40 12.50 -6.66 10.43
C TYR A 40 12.99 -6.01 11.71
N GLN A 41 13.95 -6.64 12.40
CA GLN A 41 14.48 -6.20 13.69
C GLN A 41 13.39 -5.90 14.75
N GLY A 42 12.35 -6.74 14.79
CA GLY A 42 11.23 -6.57 15.73
C GLY A 42 10.27 -5.43 15.38
N LYS A 43 10.47 -4.72 14.26
CA LYS A 43 9.59 -3.65 13.79
C LYS A 43 8.84 -4.05 12.51
N PRO A 44 7.55 -3.69 12.40
CA PRO A 44 6.72 -4.07 11.26
C PRO A 44 7.08 -3.29 9.99
N LEU A 45 6.72 -3.82 8.82
CA LEU A 45 6.96 -3.16 7.52
C LEU A 45 6.42 -1.73 7.46
N THR A 46 5.19 -1.47 7.93
CA THR A 46 4.57 -0.14 7.97
C THR A 46 5.38 0.84 8.80
N TYR A 47 6.04 0.41 9.88
CA TYR A 47 6.94 1.28 10.63
C TYR A 47 8.10 1.78 9.75
N TRP A 48 8.71 0.88 8.99
CA TRP A 48 9.81 1.22 8.09
C TRP A 48 9.33 2.06 6.91
N LEU A 49 8.16 1.76 6.34
CA LEU A 49 7.55 2.57 5.28
C LEU A 49 7.19 3.98 5.77
N GLU A 50 6.60 4.11 6.97
CA GLU A 50 6.28 5.42 7.54
C GLU A 50 7.54 6.25 7.78
N ARG A 51 8.62 5.60 8.27
CA ARG A 51 9.91 6.26 8.47
C ARG A 51 10.58 6.67 7.15
N TYR A 52 10.45 5.84 6.11
CA TYR A 52 10.94 6.15 4.76
C TYR A 52 10.17 7.30 4.09
N THR A 53 8.84 7.31 4.25
CA THR A 53 7.94 8.30 3.62
C THR A 53 7.81 9.61 4.39
N CYS A 54 8.36 9.67 5.60
CA CYS A 54 8.46 10.90 6.38
C CYS A 54 9.20 11.95 5.56
N SER A 55 8.43 12.85 4.95
CA SER A 55 8.97 14.00 4.21
C SER A 55 9.67 14.91 5.21
N PRO A 56 10.80 15.53 4.85
CA PRO A 56 11.38 16.60 5.64
C PRO A 56 10.46 17.84 5.56
N GLU A 57 9.31 17.81 6.23
CA GLU A 57 8.59 19.04 6.54
C GLU A 57 9.47 19.81 7.53
N ILE A 58 9.96 20.96 7.05
CA ILE A 58 10.94 21.85 7.68
C ILE A 58 10.69 21.94 9.19
N SER A 59 11.49 21.24 10.00
CA SER A 59 11.57 21.48 11.43
C SER A 59 12.15 22.88 11.62
N PRO A 60 11.40 23.86 12.13
CA PRO A 60 11.89 25.24 12.27
C PRO A 60 12.98 25.40 13.34
N ILE A 61 13.34 24.31 14.03
CA ILE A 61 14.01 24.34 15.34
C ILE A 61 15.37 23.62 15.33
N THR A 62 15.72 22.89 14.27
CA THR A 62 16.97 22.13 14.15
C THR A 62 17.86 22.74 13.06
N PRO A 63 19.17 22.91 13.29
CA PRO A 63 20.13 23.28 12.23
C PRO A 63 19.98 22.35 11.01
N VAL A 64 20.00 22.93 9.81
CA VAL A 64 19.71 22.23 8.53
C VAL A 64 20.61 21.00 8.34
N ASP A 65 21.84 21.08 8.81
CA ASP A 65 22.91 20.11 8.55
C ASP A 65 22.68 18.80 9.35
N GLU A 66 22.48 18.91 10.67
CA GLU A 66 22.26 17.75 11.56
C GLU A 66 20.94 17.04 11.28
N TRP A 67 19.91 17.80 10.88
CA TRP A 67 18.61 17.24 10.58
C TRP A 67 18.60 16.48 9.24
N SER A 68 19.33 16.98 8.24
CA SER A 68 19.47 16.32 6.95
C SER A 68 20.17 14.96 7.09
N GLU A 69 21.28 14.90 7.84
CA GLU A 69 22.00 13.64 8.09
C GLU A 69 21.12 12.61 8.82
N MET A 70 20.34 13.04 9.81
CA MET A 70 19.42 12.16 10.54
C MET A 70 18.31 11.60 9.65
N VAL A 71 17.72 12.43 8.78
CA VAL A 71 16.67 12.01 7.85
C VAL A 71 17.22 11.03 6.83
N GLU A 72 18.36 11.34 6.22
CA GLU A 72 18.99 10.43 5.27
C GLU A 72 19.36 9.09 5.91
N LYS A 73 19.88 9.11 7.14
CA LYS A 73 20.18 7.87 7.87
C LYS A 73 18.90 7.06 8.11
N ALA A 74 17.82 7.71 8.53
CA ALA A 74 16.53 7.06 8.74
C ALA A 74 15.96 6.45 7.45
N GLN A 75 16.12 7.13 6.31
CA GLN A 75 15.73 6.62 5.00
C GLN A 75 16.56 5.40 4.60
N ARG A 76 17.89 5.48 4.71
CA ARG A 76 18.81 4.36 4.42
C ARG A 76 18.52 3.11 5.27
N GLU A 77 18.26 3.30 6.57
CA GLU A 77 17.88 2.21 7.48
C GLU A 77 16.55 1.57 7.05
N SER A 78 15.58 2.40 6.67
CA SER A 78 14.26 1.93 6.24
C SER A 78 14.33 1.20 4.91
N GLU A 79 15.10 1.72 3.95
CA GLU A 79 15.36 1.07 2.67
C GLU A 79 16.01 -0.30 2.87
N THR A 80 17.05 -0.36 3.73
CA THR A 80 17.70 -1.62 4.10
C THR A 80 16.72 -2.62 4.69
N ALA A 81 15.82 -2.16 5.57
CA ALA A 81 14.80 -3.02 6.17
C ALA A 81 13.79 -3.53 5.13
N ILE A 82 13.31 -2.67 4.24
CA ILE A 82 12.35 -3.03 3.18
C ILE A 82 12.99 -4.03 2.20
N LEU A 83 14.22 -3.78 1.77
CA LEU A 83 14.98 -4.69 0.91
C LEU A 83 15.25 -6.03 1.58
N ALA A 84 15.59 -6.04 2.88
CA ALA A 84 15.81 -7.27 3.64
C ALA A 84 14.52 -8.10 3.81
N LEU A 85 13.35 -7.46 3.87
CA LEU A 85 12.05 -8.15 3.86
C LEU A 85 11.77 -8.77 2.49
N GLY A 86 12.21 -8.11 1.40
CA GLY A 86 12.18 -8.64 0.05
C GLY A 86 10.77 -9.05 -0.40
N THR A 87 10.64 -10.22 -1.00
CA THR A 87 9.35 -10.73 -1.50
C THR A 87 8.32 -10.97 -0.39
N ASN A 88 8.72 -11.10 0.88
CA ASN A 88 7.79 -11.23 2.01
C ASN A 88 6.98 -9.96 2.25
N ALA A 89 7.45 -8.80 1.77
CA ALA A 89 6.71 -7.53 1.82
C ALA A 89 5.55 -7.48 0.82
N ILE A 90 5.62 -8.23 -0.29
CA ILE A 90 4.66 -8.12 -1.41
C ILE A 90 3.20 -8.33 -0.97
N PRO A 91 2.83 -9.40 -0.23
CA PRO A 91 1.42 -9.61 0.13
C PRO A 91 0.85 -8.46 0.98
N HIS A 92 1.67 -7.88 1.85
CA HIS A 92 1.26 -6.76 2.68
C HIS A 92 1.18 -5.45 1.88
N LEU A 93 2.11 -5.20 0.96
CA LEU A 93 2.05 -4.05 0.05
C LEU A 93 0.81 -4.12 -0.87
N LEU A 94 0.51 -5.30 -1.43
CA LEU A 94 -0.72 -5.52 -2.21
C LEU A 94 -1.97 -5.27 -1.37
N LYS A 95 -1.96 -5.69 -0.10
CA LYS A 95 -3.04 -5.40 0.85
C LYS A 95 -3.20 -3.89 1.05
N LEU A 96 -2.12 -3.15 1.30
CA LEU A 96 -2.15 -1.68 1.45
C LEU A 96 -2.62 -0.97 0.16
N ALA A 97 -2.26 -1.48 -1.03
CA ALA A 97 -2.75 -0.96 -2.31
C ALA A 97 -4.26 -1.20 -2.49
N ALA A 98 -4.74 -2.38 -2.10
CA ALA A 98 -6.13 -2.81 -2.29
C ALA A 98 -7.09 -2.26 -1.22
N GLU A 99 -6.63 -2.07 0.02
CA GLU A 99 -7.40 -1.52 1.15
C GLU A 99 -7.48 0.02 1.06
N SER A 100 -7.93 0.50 -0.08
CA SER A 100 -8.38 1.88 -0.22
C SER A 100 -9.82 1.98 0.23
N ASP A 101 -10.08 2.45 1.46
CA ASP A 101 -11.18 3.40 1.67
C ASP A 101 -11.43 3.93 3.08
N HIS A 102 -10.75 3.47 4.14
CA HIS A 102 -11.32 3.78 5.47
C HIS A 102 -11.15 5.23 5.95
N ASN A 103 -10.15 5.97 5.47
CA ASN A 103 -9.96 7.37 5.88
C ASN A 103 -10.39 8.40 4.83
N GLY A 104 -10.18 8.12 3.54
CA GLY A 104 -10.47 9.08 2.47
C GLY A 104 -11.95 9.46 2.38
N LYS A 105 -12.87 8.50 2.43
CA LYS A 105 -14.32 8.80 2.39
C LYS A 105 -14.84 9.45 3.66
N ILE A 106 -14.36 9.03 4.83
CA ILE A 106 -14.78 9.62 6.12
C ILE A 106 -14.27 11.06 6.22
N GLU A 107 -13.00 11.29 5.87
CA GLU A 107 -12.40 12.62 5.78
C GLU A 107 -13.13 13.44 4.71
N GLN A 108 -13.27 12.99 3.46
CA GLN A 108 -13.95 13.73 2.40
C GLN A 108 -15.44 14.03 2.70
N THR A 109 -16.13 13.17 3.45
CA THR A 109 -17.53 13.39 3.89
C THR A 109 -17.63 14.37 5.05
N LEU A 110 -16.73 14.28 6.05
CA LEU A 110 -16.62 15.27 7.14
C LEU A 110 -16.06 16.63 6.66
N MET A 111 -15.22 16.60 5.62
CA MET A 111 -14.62 17.72 4.88
C MET A 111 -15.51 18.18 3.72
N SER A 112 -16.80 17.82 3.72
CA SER A 112 -17.75 18.40 2.76
C SER A 112 -17.71 19.93 2.87
N GLY A 113 -17.83 20.60 1.72
CA GLY A 113 -17.42 22.00 1.56
C GLY A 113 -18.06 23.02 2.52
N PHE A 114 -19.14 22.67 3.25
CA PHE A 114 -19.69 23.52 4.29
C PHE A 114 -18.84 23.52 5.57
N VAL A 115 -18.48 22.35 6.12
CA VAL A 115 -17.65 22.22 7.33
C VAL A 115 -16.26 22.76 7.06
N ASN A 116 -15.69 22.44 5.89
CA ASN A 116 -14.38 22.93 5.48
C ASN A 116 -14.37 24.48 5.39
N ARG A 117 -15.36 25.09 4.72
CA ARG A 117 -15.49 26.55 4.67
C ARG A 117 -15.70 27.17 6.05
N MET A 118 -16.45 26.52 6.94
CA MET A 118 -16.68 27.01 8.30
C MET A 118 -15.39 26.98 9.11
N ALA A 119 -14.64 25.88 9.07
CA ALA A 119 -13.36 25.77 9.77
C ALA A 119 -12.28 26.71 9.19
N TYR A 120 -12.32 27.06 7.90
CA TYR A 120 -11.47 28.13 7.34
C TYR A 120 -11.89 29.50 7.86
N ARG A 121 -13.19 29.81 7.86
CA ARG A 121 -13.74 31.06 8.41
C ARG A 121 -13.46 31.23 9.90
N LEU A 122 -13.41 30.14 10.65
CA LEU A 122 -13.12 30.13 12.09
C LEU A 122 -11.61 30.01 12.40
N GLY A 123 -10.74 29.94 11.38
CA GLY A 123 -9.28 29.80 11.56
C GLY A 123 -8.85 28.46 12.20
N LEU A 124 -9.73 27.45 12.19
CA LEU A 124 -9.49 26.15 12.82
C LEU A 124 -8.54 25.29 11.99
N TRP A 125 -8.51 25.41 10.66
CA TRP A 125 -7.52 24.71 9.82
C TRP A 125 -6.11 25.20 10.06
N SER A 126 -5.90 26.50 10.21
CA SER A 126 -4.60 27.04 10.60
C SER A 126 -4.14 26.41 11.92
N LYS A 127 -5.04 26.25 12.90
CA LYS A 127 -4.71 25.57 14.15
C LYS A 127 -4.45 24.07 13.96
N TYR A 128 -5.29 23.36 13.20
CA TYR A 128 -5.12 21.93 12.89
C TYR A 128 -3.78 21.67 12.18
N ASP A 129 -3.48 22.41 11.12
CA ASP A 129 -2.22 22.33 10.38
C ASP A 129 -1.04 22.69 11.29
N ILE A 130 -1.18 23.71 12.16
CA ILE A 130 -0.17 24.01 13.18
C ILE A 130 -0.02 22.86 14.19
N TYR A 131 -1.10 22.21 14.62
CA TYR A 131 -1.03 21.09 15.57
C TYR A 131 -0.43 19.84 14.94
N VAL A 132 -0.71 19.57 13.67
CA VAL A 132 -0.06 18.51 12.88
C VAL A 132 1.42 18.84 12.67
N MET A 133 1.75 20.07 12.25
CA MET A 133 3.12 20.52 12.01
C MET A 133 3.96 20.58 13.30
N LYS A 134 3.34 20.92 14.44
CA LYS A 134 3.98 20.88 15.76
C LYS A 134 4.00 19.47 16.37
N GLY A 135 3.49 18.45 15.68
CA GLY A 135 3.53 17.05 16.10
C GLY A 135 2.53 16.66 17.20
N TYR A 136 1.59 17.54 17.55
CA TYR A 136 0.53 17.24 18.51
C TYR A 136 -0.55 16.30 17.94
N LEU A 137 -0.73 16.32 16.61
CA LEU A 137 -1.64 15.43 15.90
C LEU A 137 -0.88 14.64 14.84
N ARG A 138 -1.06 13.32 14.84
CA ARG A 138 -0.51 12.45 13.81
C ARG A 138 -1.43 12.49 12.59
N LYS A 139 -0.89 12.86 11.43
CA LYS A 139 -1.62 12.80 10.14
C LYS A 139 -2.14 11.36 9.92
N PRO A 140 -3.36 11.16 9.39
CA PRO A 140 -3.83 9.83 9.02
C PRO A 140 -2.82 9.15 8.10
N ARG A 141 -2.58 7.86 8.35
CA ARG A 141 -1.67 7.03 7.57
C ARG A 141 -2.17 6.94 6.12
N ASP A 142 -1.29 7.25 5.18
CA ASP A 142 -1.56 7.15 3.75
C ASP A 142 -1.07 5.80 3.23
N ASP A 143 -1.89 4.75 3.40
CA ASP A 143 -1.56 3.37 3.02
C ASP A 143 -1.22 3.23 1.53
N ARG A 144 -1.84 4.06 0.68
CA ARG A 144 -1.55 4.16 -0.76
C ARG A 144 -0.11 4.59 -1.00
N LYS A 145 0.30 5.68 -0.36
CA LYS A 145 1.67 6.18 -0.44
C LYS A 145 2.67 5.16 0.13
N LEU A 146 2.35 4.52 1.24
CA LEU A 146 3.20 3.47 1.82
C LEU A 146 3.39 2.29 0.86
N SER A 147 2.30 1.82 0.25
CA SER A 147 2.34 0.75 -0.75
C SER A 147 3.23 1.11 -1.94
N ALA A 148 2.96 2.26 -2.57
CA ALA A 148 3.70 2.75 -3.72
C ALA A 148 5.21 2.83 -3.43
N MET A 149 5.58 3.41 -2.29
CA MET A 149 6.97 3.57 -1.87
C MET A 149 7.63 2.22 -1.57
N GLY A 150 6.90 1.28 -0.99
CA GLY A 150 7.40 -0.08 -0.80
C GLY A 150 7.70 -0.79 -2.12
N PHE A 151 6.82 -0.68 -3.11
CA PHE A 151 7.07 -1.24 -4.45
C PHE A 151 8.22 -0.54 -5.17
N GLN A 152 8.37 0.77 -5.00
CA GLN A 152 9.51 1.52 -5.53
C GLN A 152 10.83 1.03 -4.95
N VAL A 153 10.91 0.86 -3.63
CA VAL A 153 12.13 0.38 -2.95
C VAL A 153 12.45 -1.06 -3.35
N LEU A 154 11.45 -1.95 -3.42
CA LEU A 154 11.67 -3.34 -3.83
C LEU A 154 12.06 -3.48 -5.31
N GLY A 155 11.55 -2.58 -6.15
CA GLY A 155 11.80 -2.55 -7.59
C GLY A 155 11.62 -3.94 -8.25
N PRO A 156 12.59 -4.42 -9.05
CA PRO A 156 12.51 -5.70 -9.76
C PRO A 156 12.26 -6.95 -8.90
N VAL A 157 12.58 -6.90 -7.60
CA VAL A 157 12.34 -8.04 -6.68
C VAL A 157 10.84 -8.29 -6.50
N ALA A 158 10.02 -7.26 -6.66
CA ALA A 158 8.58 -7.33 -6.52
C ALA A 158 7.83 -7.84 -7.77
N LYS A 159 8.53 -8.35 -8.79
CA LYS A 159 7.92 -8.96 -10.00
C LYS A 159 6.76 -9.94 -9.73
N PRO A 160 6.79 -10.77 -8.67
CA PRO A 160 5.65 -11.64 -8.34
C PRO A 160 4.33 -10.89 -8.10
N ALA A 161 4.36 -9.58 -7.84
CA ALA A 161 3.19 -8.74 -7.64
C ALA A 161 2.47 -8.35 -8.93
N ILE A 162 3.11 -8.48 -10.10
CA ILE A 162 2.59 -7.97 -11.39
C ILE A 162 1.17 -8.44 -11.69
N PRO A 163 0.81 -9.74 -11.58
CA PRO A 163 -0.55 -10.19 -11.90
C PRO A 163 -1.63 -9.51 -11.03
N GLU A 164 -1.34 -9.33 -9.74
CA GLU A 164 -2.30 -8.70 -8.82
C GLU A 164 -2.37 -7.19 -9.02
N LEU A 165 -1.23 -6.52 -9.27
CA LEU A 165 -1.22 -5.10 -9.62
C LEU A 165 -1.98 -4.82 -10.93
N LEU A 166 -1.89 -5.70 -11.92
CA LEU A 166 -2.71 -5.62 -13.14
C LEU A 166 -4.20 -5.75 -12.84
N ARG A 167 -4.59 -6.64 -11.92
CA ARG A 167 -5.99 -6.76 -11.46
C ARG A 167 -6.47 -5.48 -10.77
N LEU A 168 -5.59 -4.82 -10.01
CA LEU A 168 -5.92 -3.56 -9.33
C LEU A 168 -6.16 -2.39 -10.30
N LEU A 169 -5.57 -2.41 -11.51
CA LEU A 169 -5.88 -1.44 -12.58
C LEU A 169 -7.31 -1.55 -13.12
N GLU A 170 -8.00 -2.66 -12.87
CA GLU A 170 -9.38 -2.88 -13.34
C GLU A 170 -10.43 -2.50 -12.29
N THR A 171 -10.01 -1.99 -11.13
CA THR A 171 -10.92 -1.63 -10.03
C THR A 171 -11.66 -0.32 -10.30
N GLY A 172 -12.84 -0.17 -9.69
CA GLY A 172 -13.65 1.06 -9.83
C GLY A 172 -13.06 2.29 -9.15
N ASP A 173 -12.16 2.13 -8.18
CA ASP A 173 -11.55 3.22 -7.43
C ASP A 173 -10.33 3.80 -8.18
N SER A 174 -10.40 5.08 -8.57
CA SER A 174 -9.33 5.72 -9.33
C SER A 174 -8.02 5.82 -8.56
N GLY A 175 -8.05 5.95 -7.23
CA GLY A 175 -6.85 5.99 -6.40
C GLY A 175 -6.13 4.63 -6.34
N ILE A 176 -6.87 3.52 -6.28
CA ILE A 176 -6.27 2.18 -6.42
C ILE A 176 -5.58 2.04 -7.78
N ARG A 177 -6.22 2.50 -8.87
CA ARG A 177 -5.65 2.43 -10.21
C ARG A 177 -4.36 3.23 -10.35
N VAL A 178 -4.28 4.45 -9.80
CA VAL A 178 -3.03 5.25 -9.79
C VAL A 178 -1.90 4.50 -9.08
N ILE A 179 -2.17 3.95 -7.89
CA ILE A 179 -1.14 3.23 -7.11
C ILE A 179 -0.69 1.96 -7.81
N ALA A 180 -1.61 1.22 -8.43
CA ALA A 180 -1.29 0.05 -9.21
C ALA A 180 -0.39 0.39 -10.40
N ALA A 181 -0.71 1.46 -11.14
CA ALA A 181 0.11 1.95 -12.25
C ALA A 181 1.51 2.36 -11.77
N PHE A 182 1.59 3.23 -10.74
CA PHE A 182 2.86 3.64 -10.15
C PHE A 182 3.74 2.44 -9.76
N SER A 183 3.14 1.47 -9.08
CA SER A 183 3.85 0.28 -8.59
C SER A 183 4.35 -0.57 -9.75
N LEU A 184 3.53 -0.79 -10.78
CA LEU A 184 3.93 -1.54 -11.99
C LEU A 184 5.10 -0.88 -12.72
N ALA A 185 5.17 0.45 -12.74
CA ALA A 185 6.27 1.18 -13.37
C ALA A 185 7.63 0.94 -12.69
N HIS A 186 7.63 0.76 -11.38
CA HIS A 186 8.87 0.56 -10.60
C HIS A 186 9.27 -0.91 -10.46
N VAL A 187 8.32 -1.83 -10.54
CA VAL A 187 8.58 -3.26 -10.41
C VAL A 187 9.32 -3.83 -11.64
N VAL A 188 9.47 -3.06 -12.73
CA VAL A 188 10.18 -3.37 -13.99
C VAL A 188 10.23 -4.87 -14.28
N GLY A 189 9.06 -5.43 -14.59
CA GLY A 189 8.90 -6.77 -15.15
C GLY A 189 8.20 -6.70 -16.50
N ASN A 190 8.52 -7.67 -17.36
CA ASN A 190 8.14 -7.79 -18.77
C ASN A 190 7.48 -6.53 -19.37
N ALA A 191 8.33 -5.66 -19.94
CA ALA A 191 7.91 -4.38 -20.50
C ALA A 191 6.68 -4.51 -21.39
N GLU A 192 6.57 -5.56 -22.21
CA GLU A 192 5.44 -5.73 -23.12
C GLU A 192 4.09 -5.90 -22.40
N GLN A 193 4.03 -6.72 -21.34
CA GLN A 193 2.77 -6.96 -20.60
C GLN A 193 2.34 -5.70 -19.85
N VAL A 194 3.29 -5.02 -19.22
CA VAL A 194 3.03 -3.78 -18.49
C VAL A 194 2.65 -2.67 -19.47
N GLN A 195 3.37 -2.51 -20.58
CA GLN A 195 3.06 -1.54 -21.64
C GLN A 195 1.67 -1.77 -22.24
N ALA A 196 1.30 -3.03 -22.52
CA ALA A 196 -0.02 -3.37 -23.05
C ALA A 196 -1.13 -3.02 -22.06
N ALA A 197 -0.94 -3.33 -20.78
CA ALA A 197 -1.91 -2.98 -19.74
C ALA A 197 -2.03 -1.45 -19.55
N PHE A 198 -0.92 -0.72 -19.58
CA PHE A 198 -0.92 0.74 -19.52
C PHE A 198 -1.69 1.37 -20.69
N LYS A 199 -1.45 0.90 -21.92
CA LYS A 199 -2.18 1.36 -23.11
C LYS A 199 -3.68 1.08 -23.00
N LYS A 200 -4.05 -0.13 -22.57
CA LYS A 200 -5.44 -0.58 -22.50
C LYS A 200 -6.23 0.08 -21.37
N HIS A 201 -5.62 0.24 -20.19
CA HIS A 201 -6.32 0.63 -18.97
C HIS A 201 -5.97 2.05 -18.52
N ALA A 202 -4.67 2.34 -18.34
CA ALA A 202 -4.23 3.56 -17.68
C ALA A 202 -4.30 4.81 -18.58
N LEU A 203 -3.87 4.71 -19.84
CA LEU A 203 -3.89 5.82 -20.80
C LEU A 203 -5.28 6.09 -21.39
N SER A 204 -6.17 5.10 -21.32
CA SER A 204 -7.57 5.20 -21.75
C SER A 204 -8.54 5.30 -20.56
N ASP A 205 -8.02 5.55 -19.35
CA ASP A 205 -8.82 5.56 -18.12
C ASP A 205 -9.91 6.64 -18.19
N PRO A 206 -11.14 6.41 -17.70
CA PRO A 206 -12.17 7.46 -17.66
C PRO A 206 -11.76 8.67 -16.80
N ASP A 207 -10.96 8.47 -15.75
CA ASP A 207 -10.51 9.53 -14.84
C ASP A 207 -9.33 10.31 -15.45
N LYS A 208 -9.48 11.64 -15.58
CA LYS A 208 -8.44 12.51 -16.16
C LYS A 208 -7.15 12.51 -15.33
N GLY A 209 -7.26 12.44 -13.99
CA GLY A 209 -6.12 12.42 -13.09
C GLY A 209 -5.31 11.13 -13.24
N VAL A 210 -6.01 9.99 -13.35
CA VAL A 210 -5.36 8.69 -13.61
C VAL A 210 -4.59 8.73 -14.93
N ARG A 211 -5.19 9.29 -16.00
CA ARG A 211 -4.49 9.41 -17.30
C ARG A 211 -3.23 10.26 -17.20
N HIS A 212 -3.30 11.40 -16.51
CA HIS A 212 -2.16 12.31 -16.35
C HIS A 212 -1.00 11.65 -15.59
N ASP A 213 -1.28 11.08 -14.41
CA ASP A 213 -0.26 10.42 -13.59
C ASP A 213 0.37 9.23 -14.33
N CYS A 214 -0.46 8.46 -15.04
CA CYS A 214 0.01 7.28 -15.77
C CYS A 214 0.81 7.64 -17.03
N ALA A 215 0.59 8.79 -17.66
CA ALA A 215 1.39 9.24 -18.79
C ALA A 215 2.86 9.43 -18.39
N VAL A 216 3.12 10.00 -17.22
CA VAL A 216 4.48 10.18 -16.67
C VAL A 216 5.17 8.83 -16.47
N TYR A 217 4.46 7.84 -15.92
CA TYR A 217 5.02 6.49 -15.75
C TYR A 217 5.15 5.74 -17.07
N ALA A 218 4.34 6.08 -18.07
CA ALA A 218 4.41 5.46 -19.38
C ALA A 218 5.69 5.88 -20.14
N GLU A 219 6.16 7.11 -19.93
CA GLU A 219 7.44 7.60 -20.46
C GLU A 219 8.63 6.83 -19.86
N SER A 220 8.64 6.62 -18.55
CA SER A 220 9.72 5.85 -17.89
C SER A 220 9.76 4.38 -18.33
N LEU A 221 8.64 3.85 -18.81
CA LEU A 221 8.50 2.50 -19.38
C LEU A 221 8.71 2.45 -20.91
N ASN A 222 9.05 3.57 -21.56
CA ASN A 222 9.19 3.71 -23.01
C ASN A 222 7.91 3.28 -23.79
N VAL A 223 6.73 3.51 -23.20
CA VAL A 223 5.40 3.18 -23.75
C VAL A 223 4.95 4.23 -24.77
N VAL A 224 5.34 5.49 -24.56
CA VAL A 224 4.92 6.68 -25.34
C VAL A 224 6.17 7.42 -25.82
N PRO A 225 6.25 7.88 -27.09
CA PRO A 225 7.37 8.68 -27.56
C PRO A 225 7.46 10.01 -26.79
N ALA A 226 8.68 10.44 -26.45
CA ALA A 226 9.02 11.55 -25.56
C ALA A 226 8.61 12.96 -26.05
N SER A 227 7.61 13.10 -26.92
CA SER A 227 7.24 14.36 -27.58
C SER A 227 5.81 14.83 -27.32
N ASN A 228 5.08 14.24 -26.36
CA ASN A 228 3.69 14.63 -26.07
C ASN A 228 3.50 15.34 -24.72
N SER A 229 4.57 15.89 -24.13
CA SER A 229 4.51 16.71 -22.91
C SER A 229 3.76 18.04 -23.09
N GLU A 230 3.27 18.35 -24.29
CA GLU A 230 2.30 19.43 -24.56
C GLU A 230 0.86 18.90 -24.55
N PHE A 231 0.41 18.29 -23.45
CA PHE A 231 -1.03 18.15 -23.22
C PHE A 231 -1.53 19.45 -22.58
N GLN A 232 -1.92 20.41 -23.42
CA GLN A 232 -2.54 21.65 -22.97
C GLN A 232 -3.82 21.34 -22.17
N PRO A 233 -4.00 21.90 -20.96
CA PRO A 233 -5.26 21.82 -20.27
C PRO A 233 -6.26 22.77 -20.94
N GLU A 234 -7.32 22.21 -21.52
CA GLU A 234 -8.60 22.92 -21.68
C GLU A 234 -9.35 22.96 -20.34
#